data_AF-A0A6A5BKF1-F1
#
_entry.id   AF-A0A6A5BKF1-F1
#
_cell.length_a   1.000
_cell.length_b   1.000
_cell.length_c   1.000
_cell.angle_alpha   90.00
_cell.angle_beta   90.00
_cell.angle_gamma   90.00
#
_symmetry.space_group_name_H-M   'P 1'
#
loop_
_entity.id
_entity.type
_entity.pdbx_description
1 polymer ?
#
loop_
_entity_poly.entity_id
_entity_poly.type
_entity_poly.pdbx_seq_one_letter_code
_entity_poly.pdbx_strand_id
1 'polypeptide(L)'
;MTTQLHLFVKNLPSSEEDPAEIFIKSQNTTSSEFEKVFSDITGEVDKEIVLDLPQPTIARAHKIEIKVVLPEVGFEQVLPAFNLTDDGCYILIDGTQGLRYKQKHNAKFD
;
A
#
# COMPACT_ATOMS: atom_id res chain seq x y z
N MET A 1 13.57 -14.08 7.83
CA MET A 1 12.40 -14.48 7.02
C MET A 1 11.69 -13.21 6.58
N THR A 2 11.17 -13.15 5.35
CA THR A 2 10.41 -12.02 4.83
C THR A 2 8.96 -12.43 4.56
N THR A 3 8.05 -11.47 4.55
CA THR A 3 6.68 -11.61 4.06
C THR A 3 6.60 -10.86 2.75
N GLN A 4 6.15 -11.53 1.70
CA GLN A 4 5.97 -10.91 0.39
C GLN A 4 4.60 -10.24 0.35
N LEU A 5 4.59 -8.91 0.29
CA LEU A 5 3.39 -8.11 0.09
C LEU A 5 3.20 -7.88 -1.42
N HIS A 6 2.00 -8.16 -1.91
CA HIS A 6 1.56 -7.85 -3.26
C HIS A 6 0.62 -6.65 -3.21
N LEU A 7 1.11 -5.49 -3.64
CA LEU A 7 0.36 -4.24 -3.67
C LEU A 7 -0.08 -3.94 -5.12
N PHE A 8 -1.37 -3.99 -5.36
CA PHE A 8 -2.00 -3.63 -6.63
C PHE A 8 -2.45 -2.17 -6.55
N VAL A 9 -2.01 -1.36 -7.50
CA VAL A 9 -2.34 0.05 -7.59
C VAL A 9 -3.06 0.29 -8.90
N LYS A 10 -4.24 0.92 -8.83
CA LYS A 10 -5.09 1.13 -9.99
C LYS A 10 -5.67 2.54 -10.05
N ASN A 11 -5.48 3.22 -11.18
CA ASN A 11 -6.14 4.48 -11.55
C ASN A 11 -6.16 5.51 -10.42
N LEU A 12 -5.02 5.76 -9.78
CA LEU A 12 -4.90 6.82 -8.79
C LEU A 12 -4.84 8.18 -9.50
N PRO A 13 -5.58 9.20 -9.05
CA PRO A 13 -5.46 10.54 -9.62
C PRO A 13 -4.02 11.04 -9.43
N SER A 14 -3.32 11.29 -10.54
CA SER A 14 -2.00 11.90 -10.54
C SER A 14 -1.67 12.60 -11.86
N SER A 15 -0.72 13.52 -11.78
CA SER A 15 -0.10 14.19 -12.93
C SER A 15 1.41 14.40 -12.70
N GLU A 16 2.12 14.94 -13.69
CA GLU A 16 3.54 15.28 -13.54
C GLU A 16 3.80 16.33 -12.45
N GLU A 17 2.88 17.29 -12.28
CA GLU A 17 2.97 18.34 -11.25
C GLU A 17 2.53 17.81 -9.87
N ASP A 18 1.56 16.89 -9.86
CA ASP A 18 0.92 16.34 -8.66
C ASP A 18 0.98 14.79 -8.66
N PRO A 19 2.13 14.19 -8.34
CA PRO A 19 2.28 12.73 -8.37
C PRO A 19 1.48 12.03 -7.26
N ALA A 20 0.89 10.88 -7.58
CA ALA A 20 0.34 9.96 -6.58
C ALA A 20 1.47 9.17 -5.94
N GLU A 21 1.51 9.11 -4.62
CA GLU A 21 2.54 8.40 -3.89
C GLU A 21 1.94 7.45 -2.85
N ILE A 22 2.54 6.26 -2.71
CA ILE A 22 2.19 5.31 -1.66
C ILE A 22 3.43 5.03 -0.83
N PHE A 23 3.24 5.05 0.49
CA PHE A 23 4.27 4.75 1.46
C PHE A 23 3.81 3.64 2.40
N ILE A 24 4.77 2.86 2.89
CA ILE A 24 4.52 1.75 3.80
C ILE A 24 5.38 1.91 5.04
N LYS A 25 4.81 1.55 6.19
CA LYS A 25 5.54 1.40 7.45
C LYS A 25 5.17 0.08 8.10
N SER A 26 6.15 -0.71 8.49
CA SER A 26 5.90 -1.88 9.33
C SER A 26 5.72 -1.45 10.78
N GLN A 27 4.60 -1.81 11.40
CA GLN A 27 4.32 -1.47 12.80
C GLN A 27 5.20 -2.25 13.78
N ASN A 28 5.82 -3.33 13.31
CA ASN A 28 6.56 -4.26 14.15
C ASN A 28 8.08 -4.17 13.97
N THR A 29 8.55 -3.17 13.23
CA THR A 29 9.96 -2.85 13.08
C THR A 29 10.37 -1.67 13.96
N THR A 30 11.67 -1.51 14.21
CA THR A 30 12.22 -0.36 14.94
C THR A 30 12.17 0.94 14.14
N SER A 31 11.94 0.87 12.83
CA SER A 31 11.75 2.07 12.01
C SER A 31 10.35 2.64 12.24
N SER A 32 10.29 3.91 12.64
CA SER A 32 9.05 4.68 12.79
C SER A 32 8.64 5.40 11.51
N GLU A 33 9.43 5.30 10.45
CA GLU A 33 9.29 6.11 9.24
C GLU A 33 8.52 5.38 8.14
N PHE A 34 7.78 6.15 7.34
CA PHE A 34 7.11 5.67 6.13
C PHE A 34 8.09 5.65 4.97
N GLU A 35 8.24 4.51 4.32
CA GLU A 35 9.08 4.33 3.14
C GLU A 35 8.23 4.43 1.87
N LYS A 36 8.67 5.24 0.90
CA LYS A 36 7.98 5.36 -0.39
C LYS A 36 8.17 4.12 -1.23
N VAL A 37 7.08 3.48 -1.62
CA VAL A 37 7.10 2.23 -2.43
C VAL A 37 6.51 2.41 -3.83
N PHE A 38 5.83 3.53 -4.07
CA PHE A 38 5.21 3.84 -5.34
C PHE A 38 5.18 5.34 -5.60
N SER A 39 5.31 5.71 -6.86
CA SER A 39 5.03 7.05 -7.38
C SER A 39 4.49 6.92 -8.80
N ASP A 40 3.39 7.61 -9.09
CA ASP A 40 2.80 7.75 -10.42
C ASP A 40 2.62 9.23 -10.75
N ILE A 41 2.85 9.55 -12.02
CA ILE A 41 2.72 10.89 -12.61
C ILE A 41 1.74 10.89 -13.79
N THR A 42 1.16 9.74 -14.13
CA THR A 42 0.35 9.55 -15.34
C THR A 42 -1.14 9.43 -15.06
N GLY A 43 -1.52 8.93 -13.88
CA GLY A 43 -2.91 8.72 -13.48
C GLY A 43 -3.56 7.47 -14.07
N GLU A 44 -2.87 6.75 -14.95
CA GLU A 44 -3.39 5.61 -15.70
C GLU A 44 -2.74 4.27 -15.29
N VAL A 45 -2.02 4.24 -14.16
CA VAL A 45 -1.30 3.04 -13.74
C VAL A 45 -2.26 1.95 -13.24
N ASP A 46 -2.13 0.76 -13.82
CA ASP A 46 -2.58 -0.52 -13.28
C ASP A 46 -1.34 -1.42 -13.10
N LYS A 47 -0.84 -1.53 -11.87
CA LYS A 47 0.45 -2.17 -11.59
C LYS A 47 0.43 -2.96 -10.29
N GLU A 48 1.08 -4.13 -10.32
CA GLU A 48 1.47 -4.89 -9.14
C GLU A 48 2.89 -4.51 -8.69
N ILE A 49 3.04 -4.27 -7.40
CA ILE A 49 4.31 -4.00 -6.72
C ILE A 49 4.50 -5.11 -5.70
N VAL A 50 5.62 -5.80 -5.79
CA VAL A 50 5.96 -6.90 -4.89
C VAL A 50 7.05 -6.43 -3.95
N LEU A 51 6.78 -6.47 -2.64
CA LEU A 51 7.66 -5.95 -1.60
C LEU A 51 8.03 -7.05 -0.61
N ASP A 52 9.33 -7.22 -0.36
CA ASP A 52 9.84 -8.12 0.67
C ASP A 52 9.94 -7.40 2.00
N LEU A 53 8.96 -7.63 2.87
CA LEU A 53 8.92 -7.00 4.19
C LEU A 53 9.57 -7.91 5.24
N PRO A 54 10.53 -7.42 6.04
CA PRO A 54 11.15 -8.22 7.09
C PRO A 54 10.09 -8.67 8.10
N GLN A 55 10.02 -9.98 8.37
CA GLN A 55 9.11 -10.48 9.40
C GLN A 55 9.52 -9.95 10.76
N PRO A 56 8.56 -9.56 11.60
CA PRO A 56 8.87 -9.15 12.95
C PRO A 56 9.37 -10.30 13.79
N THR A 57 10.42 -10.05 14.57
CA THR A 57 11.08 -11.06 15.40
C THR A 57 10.32 -11.38 16.69
N ILE A 58 9.48 -10.45 17.18
CA ILE A 58 8.83 -10.54 18.50
C ILE A 58 7.30 -10.52 18.38
N ALA A 59 6.73 -10.08 17.24
CA ALA A 59 5.29 -9.92 17.09
C ALA A 59 4.62 -11.21 16.57
N ARG A 60 3.46 -11.54 17.13
CA ARG A 60 2.63 -12.67 16.67
C ARG A 60 1.94 -12.42 15.33
N ALA A 61 1.74 -11.16 14.96
CA ALA A 61 1.12 -10.75 13.72
C ALA A 61 1.99 -9.69 13.05
N HIS A 62 2.15 -9.81 11.73
CA HIS A 62 2.88 -8.85 10.91
C HIS A 62 1.91 -7.79 10.39
N LYS A 63 1.96 -6.59 10.98
CA LYS A 63 1.08 -5.47 10.64
C LYS A 63 1.84 -4.35 9.94
N ILE A 64 1.17 -3.75 8.96
CA ILE A 64 1.69 -2.59 8.24
C ILE A 64 0.67 -1.45 8.24
N GLU A 65 1.17 -0.23 8.11
CA GLU A 65 0.39 0.95 7.76
C GLU A 65 0.73 1.38 6.36
N ILE A 66 -0.27 1.82 5.61
CA ILE A 66 -0.10 2.37 4.27
C ILE A 66 -0.55 3.82 4.31
N LYS A 67 0.33 4.73 3.87
CA LYS A 67 0.00 6.13 3.64
C LYS A 67 -0.17 6.35 2.14
N VAL A 68 -1.26 6.98 1.75
CA VAL A 68 -1.56 7.36 0.37
C VAL A 68 -1.59 8.88 0.27
N VAL A 69 -0.87 9.43 -0.69
CA VAL A 69 -0.79 10.87 -0.98
C VAL A 69 -1.22 11.08 -2.42
N LEU A 70 -2.30 11.85 -2.62
CA LEU A 70 -2.88 12.20 -3.92
C LEU A 70 -3.06 13.73 -3.96
N PRO A 71 -1.99 14.48 -4.30
CA PRO A 71 -2.00 15.94 -4.25
C PRO A 71 -3.03 16.57 -5.19
N GLU A 72 -3.26 15.96 -6.37
CA GLU A 72 -4.20 16.44 -7.39
C GLU A 72 -5.62 16.64 -6.85
N VAL A 73 -6.02 15.81 -5.89
CA VAL A 73 -7.34 15.86 -5.23
C VAL A 73 -7.26 16.32 -3.77
N GLY A 74 -6.10 16.84 -3.34
CA GLY A 74 -5.87 17.31 -1.96
C GLY A 74 -6.05 16.22 -0.90
N PHE A 75 -5.76 14.97 -1.23
CA PHE A 75 -5.98 13.82 -0.33
C PHE A 75 -4.66 13.30 0.22
N GLU A 76 -4.58 13.21 1.54
CA GLU A 76 -3.47 12.56 2.24
C GLU A 76 -4.02 11.80 3.45
N GLN A 77 -3.83 10.49 3.49
CA GLN A 77 -4.33 9.68 4.58
C GLN A 77 -3.46 8.45 4.87
N VAL A 78 -3.33 8.13 6.16
CA VAL A 78 -2.87 6.82 6.62
C VAL A 78 -4.10 5.90 6.72
N LEU A 79 -4.11 4.83 5.93
CA LEU A 79 -5.16 3.82 5.94
C LEU A 79 -5.12 3.00 7.24
N PRO A 80 -6.22 2.32 7.62
CA PRO A 80 -6.20 1.37 8.72
C PRO A 80 -5.08 0.35 8.58
N ALA A 81 -4.53 -0.11 9.70
CA ALA A 81 -3.44 -1.08 9.67
C ALA A 81 -3.91 -2.41 9.04
N PHE A 82 -3.07 -2.97 8.17
CA PHE A 82 -3.31 -4.24 7.49
C PHE A 82 -2.54 -5.36 8.19
N ASN A 83 -3.19 -6.49 8.47
CA ASN A 83 -2.56 -7.65 9.08
C ASN A 83 -2.18 -8.67 8.01
N LEU A 84 -0.89 -8.73 7.68
CA LEU A 84 -0.39 -9.61 6.63
C LEU A 84 -0.40 -11.09 7.04
N THR A 85 -0.45 -11.37 8.35
CA THR A 85 -0.52 -12.74 8.87
C THR A 85 -1.93 -13.32 8.75
N ASP A 86 -2.93 -12.57 9.20
CA ASP A 86 -4.28 -13.10 9.38
C ASP A 86 -5.24 -12.75 8.23
N ASP A 87 -5.06 -11.60 7.57
CA ASP A 87 -6.00 -11.08 6.57
C ASP A 87 -5.46 -11.22 5.13
N GLY A 88 -4.21 -11.67 4.99
CA GLY A 88 -3.56 -11.99 3.71
C GLY A 88 -2.55 -10.94 3.22
N CYS A 89 -1.80 -11.27 2.17
CA CYS A 89 -0.69 -10.46 1.69
C CYS A 89 -0.97 -9.75 0.36
N TYR A 90 -2.22 -9.74 -0.11
CA TYR A 90 -2.61 -9.09 -1.36
C TYR A 90 -3.46 -7.88 -1.02
N ILE A 91 -2.98 -6.67 -1.33
CA ILE A 91 -3.66 -5.41 -1.07
C ILE A 91 -3.92 -4.69 -2.39
N LEU A 92 -5.15 -4.28 -2.62
CA LEU A 92 -5.54 -3.40 -3.74
C LEU A 92 -5.77 -1.99 -3.22
N ILE A 93 -5.27 -1.00 -3.95
CA ILE A 93 -5.59 0.42 -3.81
C ILE A 93 -6.10 0.91 -5.18
N ASP A 94 -7.37 1.31 -5.24
CA ASP A 94 -8.09 1.62 -6.47
C ASP A 94 -8.72 3.01 -6.39
N GLY A 95 -8.39 3.89 -7.34
CA GLY A 95 -8.93 5.25 -7.45
C GLY A 95 -10.08 5.41 -8.46
N THR A 96 -10.46 4.36 -9.21
CA THR A 96 -11.41 4.43 -10.34
C THR A 96 -12.77 5.02 -9.97
N GLN A 97 -13.25 4.82 -8.74
CA GLN A 97 -14.54 5.32 -8.25
C GLN A 97 -14.39 5.96 -6.86
N GLY A 98 -13.37 6.81 -6.73
CA GLY A 98 -12.85 7.27 -5.45
C GLY A 98 -11.96 6.23 -4.80
N LEU A 99 -11.17 6.65 -3.81
CA LEU A 99 -10.18 5.79 -3.18
C LEU A 99 -10.84 4.63 -2.43
N ARG A 100 -10.56 3.41 -2.87
CA ARG A 100 -10.98 2.16 -2.24
C ARG A 100 -9.76 1.30 -1.99
N TYR A 101 -9.82 0.50 -0.93
CA TYR A 101 -8.80 -0.49 -0.65
C TYR A 101 -9.42 -1.82 -0.22
N LYS A 102 -8.76 -2.92 -0.57
CA LYS A 102 -9.16 -4.29 -0.21
C LYS A 102 -7.92 -5.10 0.15
N GLN A 103 -8.05 -6.01 1.11
CA GLN A 103 -7.03 -6.99 1.44
C GLN A 103 -7.60 -8.41 1.24
N LYS A 104 -6.80 -9.32 0.68
CA LYS A 104 -7.18 -10.71 0.43
C LYS A 104 -5.96 -11.64 0.63
N HIS A 105 -6.23 -12.93 0.75
CA HIS A 105 -5.21 -14.00 0.75
C HIS A 105 -4.76 -14.43 -0.66
N ASN A 106 -5.36 -13.88 -1.72
CA ASN A 106 -5.01 -14.17 -3.11
C ASN A 106 -5.22 -12.94 -4.01
N ALA A 107 -4.68 -12.99 -5.23
CA ALA A 107 -4.74 -11.90 -6.21
C ALA A 107 -6.11 -11.67 -6.88
N LYS A 108 -7.18 -12.37 -6.45
CA LYS A 108 -8.50 -12.25 -7.10
C LYS A 108 -9.32 -11.15 -6.44
N PHE A 109 -9.28 -9.94 -7.00
CA PHE A 109 -10.01 -8.77 -6.48
C PHE A 109 -11.43 -8.57 -7.02
N ASP A 110 -11.90 -9.54 -7.82
CA ASP A 110 -13.29 -9.69 -8.26
C ASP A 110 -14.31 -9.46 -7.12
#